data_AF-A0A376FKC1-F1
#
_entry.id   AF-A0A376FKC1-F1
#
_cell.length_a   1.000
_cell.length_b   1.000
_cell.length_c   1.000
_cell.angle_alpha   90.00
_cell.angle_beta   90.00
_cell.angle_gamma   90.00
#
_symmetry.space_group_name_H-M   'P 1'
#
loop_
_entity.id
_entity.type
_entity.pdbx_description
1 polymer ?
#
loop_
_entity_poly.entity_id
_entity_poly.type
_entity_poly.pdbx_seq_one_letter_code
_entity_poly.pdbx_strand_id
1 'polypeptide(L)'
;MLSRIWDEVAMARDDASPCVHLNGFEVRRYKGEIWWIKSTPSLTDVVLDWLSPDAPLPLPCEAGRVSLLPSGHVRLPKPGEPVTVRFKAGGMLHIVGRNGGRKLKKIWQECNVPPWLRDTTPLLFYGETLIAAAGVFITEEGWSEEGVRFEWQKA
;
A
#
# COMPACT_ATOMS: atom_id res chain seq x y z
N MET A 1 -8.90 -15.31 27.71
CA MET A 1 -8.81 -14.37 26.57
C MET A 1 -7.37 -13.91 26.36
N LEU A 2 -6.66 -13.41 27.40
CA LEU A 2 -5.22 -13.14 27.32
C LEU A 2 -4.36 -14.37 26.93
N SER A 3 -4.70 -15.55 27.44
CA SER A 3 -3.99 -16.80 27.10
C SER A 3 -4.00 -17.12 25.60
N ARG A 4 -5.12 -16.90 24.91
CA ARG A 4 -5.21 -17.12 23.45
C ARG A 4 -4.34 -16.16 22.65
N ILE A 5 -4.25 -14.90 23.06
CA ILE A 5 -3.35 -13.93 22.39
C ILE A 5 -1.90 -14.36 22.61
N TRP A 6 -1.55 -14.82 23.81
CA TRP A 6 -0.21 -15.30 24.09
C TRP A 6 0.15 -16.55 23.27
N ASP A 7 -0.71 -17.56 23.25
CA ASP A 7 -0.43 -18.83 22.60
C ASP A 7 -0.56 -18.74 21.07
N GLU A 8 -1.58 -18.05 20.55
CA GLU A 8 -1.89 -18.00 19.11
C GLU A 8 -1.14 -16.87 18.38
N VAL A 9 -0.70 -15.81 19.08
CA VAL A 9 -0.02 -14.65 18.46
C VAL A 9 1.40 -14.47 19.00
N ALA A 10 1.60 -14.45 20.32
CA ALA A 10 2.93 -14.20 20.90
C ALA A 10 3.89 -15.40 20.79
N MET A 11 3.38 -16.63 20.71
CA MET A 11 4.20 -17.84 20.49
C MET A 11 4.22 -18.34 19.04
N ALA A 12 3.35 -17.81 18.18
CA ALA A 12 3.35 -18.18 16.76
C ALA A 12 4.65 -17.74 16.07
N ARG A 13 5.12 -18.58 15.14
CA ARG A 13 6.30 -18.28 14.31
C ARG A 13 6.07 -17.00 13.50
N ASP A 14 7.13 -16.22 13.32
CA ASP A 14 7.06 -14.94 12.60
C ASP A 14 6.59 -15.09 11.13
N ASP A 15 6.72 -16.28 10.55
CA ASP A 15 6.28 -16.59 9.18
C ASP A 15 4.79 -16.97 9.07
N ALA A 16 4.12 -17.28 10.18
CA ALA A 16 2.74 -17.76 10.19
C ALA A 16 1.67 -16.66 10.04
N SER A 17 2.07 -15.38 10.06
CA SER A 17 1.16 -14.21 10.03
C SER A 17 -0.04 -14.36 10.99
N PRO A 18 0.19 -14.64 12.29
CA PRO A 18 -0.88 -14.92 13.24
C PRO A 18 -1.82 -13.72 13.40
N CYS A 19 -3.13 -14.00 13.46
CA CYS A 19 -4.18 -12.99 13.56
C CYS A 19 -5.32 -13.50 14.45
N VAL A 20 -5.64 -12.74 15.51
CA VAL A 20 -6.81 -12.99 16.36
C VAL A 20 -7.77 -11.83 16.20
N HIS A 21 -9.01 -12.11 15.79
CA HIS A 21 -10.06 -11.10 15.63
C HIS A 21 -10.82 -10.90 16.95
N LEU A 22 -10.99 -9.64 17.36
CA LEU A 22 -11.63 -9.23 18.60
C LEU A 22 -12.49 -7.98 18.36
N ASN A 23 -13.81 -8.13 18.33
CA ASN A 23 -14.77 -7.02 18.30
C ASN A 23 -14.48 -5.94 17.24
N GLY A 24 -14.18 -6.32 16.00
CA GLY A 24 -13.85 -5.38 14.92
C GLY A 24 -12.40 -4.90 14.92
N PHE A 25 -11.55 -5.46 15.78
CA PHE A 25 -10.11 -5.27 15.79
C PHE A 25 -9.40 -6.60 15.54
N GLU A 26 -8.12 -6.51 15.20
CA GLU A 26 -7.23 -7.63 14.99
C GLU A 26 -5.97 -7.46 15.82
N VAL A 27 -5.56 -8.56 16.45
CA VAL A 27 -4.27 -8.67 17.13
C VAL A 27 -3.35 -9.47 16.24
N ARG A 28 -2.27 -8.83 15.78
CA ARG A 28 -1.30 -9.42 14.86
C ARG A 28 0.11 -9.33 15.42
N ARG A 29 0.98 -10.26 15.02
CA ARG A 29 2.43 -10.18 15.31
C ARG A 29 3.18 -9.78 14.05
N TYR A 30 4.12 -8.85 14.17
CA TYR A 30 5.04 -8.50 13.09
C TYR A 30 6.37 -8.02 13.68
N LYS A 31 7.49 -8.58 13.19
CA LYS A 31 8.85 -8.26 13.64
C LYS A 31 9.05 -8.32 15.17
N GLY A 32 8.47 -9.34 15.81
CA GLY A 32 8.57 -9.52 17.26
C GLY A 32 7.69 -8.60 18.10
N GLU A 33 6.89 -7.73 17.48
CA GLU A 33 5.96 -6.83 18.17
C GLU A 33 4.51 -7.28 17.98
N ILE A 34 3.66 -6.99 18.96
CA ILE A 34 2.21 -7.23 18.91
C ILE A 34 1.51 -5.91 18.56
N TRP A 35 0.64 -5.98 17.56
CA TRP A 35 -0.12 -4.86 17.04
C TRP A 35 -1.61 -5.07 17.30
N TRP A 36 -2.27 -4.03 17.82
CA TRP A 36 -3.72 -3.94 17.92
C TRP A 36 -4.22 -2.98 16.85
N ILE A 37 -4.94 -3.48 15.85
CA ILE A 37 -5.37 -2.68 14.69
C ILE A 37 -6.88 -2.83 14.45
N LYS A 38 -7.51 -1.81 13.89
CA LYS A 38 -8.89 -1.92 13.40
C LYS A 38 -8.92 -2.93 12.26
N SER A 39 -9.87 -3.86 12.28
CA SER A 39 -10.07 -4.79 11.18
C SER A 39 -10.59 -4.02 9.97
N THR A 40 -9.89 -4.14 8.85
CA THR A 40 -10.26 -3.50 7.59
C THR A 40 -10.36 -4.58 6.50
N PRO A 41 -11.40 -4.55 5.66
CA PRO A 41 -11.50 -5.47 4.56
C PRO A 41 -10.36 -5.25 3.56
N SER A 42 -9.96 -6.32 2.88
CA SER A 42 -8.98 -6.24 1.81
C SER A 42 -9.50 -5.39 0.65
N LEU A 43 -8.65 -4.54 0.08
CA LEU A 43 -8.96 -3.75 -1.11
C LEU A 43 -8.31 -4.32 -2.39
N THR A 44 -7.71 -5.51 -2.32
CA THR A 44 -6.93 -6.14 -3.39
C THR A 44 -7.60 -6.09 -4.78
N ASP A 45 -8.91 -6.30 -4.85
CA ASP A 45 -9.67 -6.36 -6.11
C ASP A 45 -10.35 -5.05 -6.48
N VAL A 46 -10.18 -4.00 -5.68
CA VAL A 46 -10.71 -2.67 -5.95
C VAL A 46 -9.84 -1.96 -6.99
N VAL A 47 -10.51 -1.38 -7.98
CA VAL A 47 -9.94 -0.44 -8.95
C VAL A 47 -10.77 0.83 -8.90
N LEU A 48 -10.12 1.96 -8.65
CA LEU A 48 -10.77 3.26 -8.57
C LEU A 48 -10.27 4.12 -9.72
N ASP A 49 -11.19 4.59 -10.56
CA ASP A 49 -10.88 5.58 -11.58
C ASP A 49 -10.70 6.95 -10.93
N TRP A 50 -9.60 7.62 -11.26
CA TRP A 50 -9.29 8.96 -10.76
C TRP A 50 -9.39 9.97 -11.90
N LEU A 51 -10.63 10.30 -12.26
CA LEU A 51 -10.95 11.13 -13.43
C LEU A 51 -10.40 12.56 -13.35
N SER A 52 -10.14 13.05 -12.13
CA SER A 52 -9.60 14.40 -11.89
C SER A 52 -8.51 14.34 -10.81
N PRO A 53 -7.25 14.03 -11.18
CA PRO A 53 -6.12 13.91 -10.25
C PRO A 53 -5.76 15.19 -9.48
N ASP A 54 -6.32 16.34 -9.89
CA ASP A 54 -6.20 17.62 -9.19
C ASP A 54 -7.00 17.67 -7.88
N ALA A 55 -7.99 16.79 -7.72
CA ALA A 55 -8.81 16.68 -6.52
C ALA A 55 -8.46 15.39 -5.75
N PRO A 56 -8.50 15.39 -4.40
CA PRO A 56 -8.29 14.18 -3.62
C PRO A 56 -9.30 13.08 -3.96
N LEU A 57 -8.82 11.85 -4.12
CA LEU A 57 -9.67 10.66 -4.32
C LEU A 57 -9.97 10.00 -2.97
N PRO A 58 -11.24 9.96 -2.53
CA PRO A 58 -11.62 9.19 -1.35
C PRO A 58 -11.44 7.68 -1.61
N LEU A 59 -10.92 6.98 -0.62
CA LEU A 59 -10.76 5.53 -0.64
C LEU A 59 -11.93 4.85 0.09
N PRO A 60 -12.33 3.64 -0.33
CA PRO A 60 -13.41 2.89 0.33
C PRO A 60 -13.02 2.43 1.74
N CYS A 61 -14.01 1.94 2.49
CA CYS A 61 -13.81 1.27 3.78
C CYS A 61 -13.06 2.11 4.82
N GLU A 62 -13.29 3.43 4.81
CA GLU A 62 -12.62 4.40 5.70
C GLU A 62 -11.09 4.36 5.58
N ALA A 63 -10.54 3.91 4.44
CA ALA A 63 -9.11 3.92 4.20
C ALA A 63 -8.53 5.34 4.01
N GLY A 64 -9.36 6.39 4.10
CA GLY A 64 -8.94 7.78 3.98
C GLY A 64 -9.02 8.27 2.53
N ARG A 65 -8.01 9.01 2.08
CA ARG A 65 -7.95 9.59 0.73
C ARG A 65 -6.52 9.72 0.24
N VAL A 66 -6.37 9.78 -1.08
CA VAL A 66 -5.09 10.06 -1.72
C VAL A 66 -5.14 11.36 -2.51
N SER A 67 -3.98 12.01 -2.62
CA SER A 67 -3.80 13.28 -3.32
C SER A 67 -2.48 13.29 -4.10
N LEU A 68 -2.44 14.04 -5.19
CA LEU A 68 -1.20 14.46 -5.83
C LEU A 68 -0.88 15.88 -5.38
N LEU A 69 0.20 16.04 -4.60
CA LEU A 69 0.62 17.33 -4.07
C LEU A 69 1.86 17.85 -4.81
N PRO A 70 2.08 19.17 -4.89
CA PRO A 70 3.32 19.73 -5.45
C PRO A 70 4.58 19.25 -4.73
N SER A 71 5.73 19.34 -5.41
CA SER A 71 7.07 19.10 -4.85
C SER A 71 7.32 17.64 -4.44
N GLY A 72 7.38 16.76 -5.44
CA GLY A 72 7.84 15.39 -5.31
C GLY A 72 8.49 14.87 -6.59
N HIS A 73 8.62 13.55 -6.69
CA HIS A 73 9.33 12.88 -7.79
C HIS A 73 8.45 11.89 -8.55
N VAL A 74 7.13 11.95 -8.35
CA VAL A 74 6.18 11.18 -9.16
C VAL A 74 5.84 11.99 -10.39
N ARG A 75 6.05 11.42 -11.58
CA ARG A 75 5.65 12.07 -12.84
C ARG A 75 4.15 12.32 -12.89
N LEU A 76 3.73 13.34 -13.62
CA LEU A 76 2.33 13.52 -13.99
C LEU A 76 1.91 12.49 -15.07
N PRO A 77 0.61 12.16 -15.17
CA PRO A 77 0.11 11.31 -16.25
C PRO A 77 0.31 12.01 -17.60
N LYS A 78 0.54 11.23 -18.66
CA LYS A 78 0.57 11.75 -20.03
C LYS A 78 -0.85 12.15 -20.46
N PRO A 79 -1.02 13.08 -21.42
CA PRO A 79 -2.33 13.40 -21.96
C PRO A 79 -3.09 12.15 -22.43
N GLY A 80 -4.29 11.93 -21.89
CA GLY A 80 -5.14 10.78 -22.21
C GLY A 80 -4.78 9.47 -21.52
N GLU A 81 -3.75 9.44 -20.66
CA GLU A 81 -3.39 8.25 -19.88
C GLU A 81 -4.41 8.05 -18.74
N PRO A 82 -5.14 6.92 -18.65
CA PRO A 82 -6.10 6.70 -17.57
C PRO A 82 -5.40 6.66 -16.22
N VAL A 83 -5.88 7.42 -15.24
CA VAL A 83 -5.33 7.40 -13.88
C VAL A 83 -6.21 6.54 -13.00
N THR A 84 -5.62 5.53 -12.37
CA THR A 84 -6.35 4.65 -11.44
C THR A 84 -5.59 4.45 -10.15
N VAL A 85 -6.34 4.19 -9.08
CA VAL A 85 -5.79 3.71 -7.81
C VAL A 85 -6.22 2.27 -7.62
N ARG A 86 -5.23 1.40 -7.39
CA ARG A 86 -5.40 -0.04 -7.21
C ARG A 86 -4.68 -0.47 -5.93
N PHE A 87 -4.83 -1.74 -5.54
CA PHE A 87 -4.20 -2.28 -4.32
C PHE A 87 -3.41 -3.57 -4.59
N LYS A 88 -3.24 -3.92 -5.86
CA LYS A 88 -2.39 -5.01 -6.33
C LYS A 88 -1.64 -4.60 -7.59
N ALA A 89 -0.46 -5.19 -7.76
CA ALA A 89 0.31 -5.10 -9.00
C ALA A 89 0.89 -6.48 -9.34
N GLY A 90 0.80 -6.85 -10.61
CA GLY A 90 1.44 -8.03 -11.17
C GLY A 90 2.85 -7.75 -11.69
N GLY A 91 3.54 -8.79 -12.13
CA GLY A 91 4.81 -8.66 -12.83
C GLY A 91 6.04 -8.40 -11.95
N MET A 92 7.14 -8.07 -12.61
CA MET A 92 8.38 -7.61 -11.99
C MET A 92 8.40 -6.09 -12.00
N LEU A 93 8.62 -5.51 -10.83
CA LEU A 93 8.61 -4.07 -10.61
C LEU A 93 10.04 -3.59 -10.35
N HIS A 94 10.37 -2.45 -10.95
CA HIS A 94 11.64 -1.75 -10.78
C HIS A 94 11.37 -0.45 -10.02
N ILE A 95 12.04 -0.26 -8.88
CA ILE A 95 11.84 0.90 -8.01
C ILE A 95 13.12 1.71 -7.91
N VAL A 96 12.96 3.03 -7.79
CA VAL A 96 14.08 3.96 -7.69
C VAL A 96 14.98 3.62 -6.51
N GLY A 97 16.29 3.75 -6.72
CA GLY A 97 17.31 3.50 -5.68
C GLY A 97 17.60 2.02 -5.43
N ARG A 98 17.07 1.10 -6.26
CA ARG A 98 17.28 -0.34 -6.09
C ARG A 98 17.51 -1.04 -7.42
N ASN A 99 18.60 -1.81 -7.49
CA ASN A 99 18.93 -2.56 -8.70
C ASN A 99 18.08 -3.85 -8.82
N GLY A 100 17.56 -4.08 -10.03
CA GLY A 100 16.86 -5.29 -10.43
C GLY A 100 15.38 -5.37 -10.05
N GLY A 101 14.61 -6.06 -10.90
CA GLY A 101 13.17 -6.24 -10.73
C GLY A 101 12.80 -7.26 -9.65
N ARG A 102 11.70 -6.99 -8.94
CA ARG A 102 11.07 -7.92 -7.99
C ARG A 102 9.55 -7.88 -8.05
N LYS A 103 8.93 -8.97 -7.60
CA LYS A 103 7.49 -9.02 -7.33
C LYS A 103 7.12 -8.08 -6.18
N LEU A 104 5.94 -7.47 -6.24
CA LEU A 104 5.43 -6.53 -5.23
C LEU A 104 5.52 -7.07 -3.79
N LYS A 105 5.19 -8.36 -3.56
CA LYS A 105 5.30 -8.99 -2.24
C LYS A 105 6.72 -8.87 -1.64
N LYS A 106 7.76 -9.00 -2.46
CA LYS A 106 9.15 -8.91 -2.00
C LYS A 106 9.54 -7.46 -1.71
N ILE A 107 9.08 -6.52 -2.54
CA ILE A 107 9.26 -5.08 -2.30
C ILE A 107 8.61 -4.67 -0.97
N TRP A 108 7.37 -5.11 -0.70
CA TRP A 108 6.72 -4.88 0.59
C TRP A 108 7.52 -5.36 1.78
N GLN A 109 8.13 -6.55 1.69
CA GLN A 109 8.98 -7.07 2.76
C GLN A 109 10.24 -6.23 2.97
N GLU A 110 10.91 -5.84 1.88
CA GLU A 110 12.15 -5.04 1.92
C GLU A 110 11.89 -3.62 2.44
N CYS A 111 10.77 -3.01 2.05
CA CYS A 111 10.29 -1.72 2.57
C CYS A 111 9.64 -1.84 3.96
N ASN A 112 9.67 -3.03 4.58
CA ASN A 112 9.12 -3.29 5.90
C ASN A 112 7.62 -3.02 6.06
N VAL A 113 6.85 -3.01 4.96
CA VAL A 113 5.40 -2.80 4.99
C VAL A 113 4.72 -3.96 5.73
N PRO A 114 3.99 -3.68 6.84
CA PRO A 114 3.25 -4.68 7.59
C PRO A 114 2.22 -5.42 6.73
N PRO A 115 2.00 -6.73 6.94
CA PRO A 115 1.09 -7.54 6.10
C PRO A 115 -0.31 -6.97 5.94
N TRP A 116 -0.90 -6.41 7.00
CA TRP A 116 -2.24 -5.80 7.01
C TRP A 116 -2.34 -4.46 6.28
N LEU A 117 -1.21 -3.88 5.87
CA LEU A 117 -1.20 -2.68 5.01
C LEU A 117 -0.99 -3.03 3.55
N ARG A 118 -0.58 -4.26 3.20
CA ARG A 118 -0.12 -4.58 1.84
C ARG A 118 -1.24 -4.62 0.81
N ASP A 119 -2.45 -4.92 1.26
CA ASP A 119 -3.68 -5.01 0.46
C ASP A 119 -4.59 -3.78 0.64
N THR A 120 -4.15 -2.79 1.40
CA THR A 120 -4.84 -1.51 1.60
C THR A 120 -3.97 -0.30 1.22
N THR A 121 -2.66 -0.49 1.01
CA THR A 121 -1.76 0.59 0.57
C THR A 121 -2.11 0.98 -0.87
N PRO A 122 -2.48 2.24 -1.12
CA PRO A 122 -2.81 2.71 -2.46
C PRO A 122 -1.62 2.61 -3.41
N LEU A 123 -1.88 2.08 -4.60
CA LEU A 123 -0.96 2.03 -5.72
C LEU A 123 -1.49 2.92 -6.83
N LEU A 124 -0.68 3.90 -7.26
CA LEU A 124 -0.99 4.77 -8.37
C LEU A 124 -0.62 4.09 -9.68
N PHE A 125 -1.57 4.04 -10.61
CA PHE A 125 -1.39 3.53 -11.95
C PHE A 125 -1.71 4.59 -12.97
N TYR A 126 -0.89 4.68 -14.01
CA TYR A 126 -1.24 5.36 -15.24
C TYR A 126 -1.32 4.32 -16.36
N GLY A 127 -2.50 4.16 -16.94
CA GLY A 127 -2.85 2.98 -17.74
C GLY A 127 -2.68 1.69 -16.93
N GLU A 128 -1.88 0.77 -17.46
CA GLU A 128 -1.51 -0.50 -16.79
C GLU A 128 -0.16 -0.45 -16.09
N THR A 129 0.52 0.71 -16.12
CA THR A 129 1.85 0.87 -15.53
C THR A 129 1.73 1.31 -14.08
N LEU A 130 2.33 0.54 -13.17
CA LEU A 130 2.48 0.95 -11.78
C LEU A 130 3.46 2.11 -11.68
N ILE A 131 3.07 3.18 -11.00
CA ILE A 131 3.84 4.42 -10.89
C ILE A 131 4.47 4.55 -9.51
N ALA A 132 3.66 4.43 -8.46
CA ALA A 132 4.09 4.60 -7.09
C ALA A 132 3.18 3.87 -6.10
N ALA A 133 3.73 3.55 -4.94
CA ALA A 133 2.99 3.16 -3.74
C ALA A 133 3.01 4.32 -2.75
N ALA A 134 1.83 4.78 -2.30
CA ALA A 134 1.73 5.98 -1.47
C ALA A 134 2.58 5.87 -0.20
N GLY A 135 3.53 6.79 -0.04
CA GLY A 135 4.44 6.83 1.12
C GLY A 135 5.43 5.66 1.23
N VAL A 136 5.56 4.80 0.20
CA VAL A 136 6.47 3.64 0.25
C VAL A 136 7.56 3.69 -0.83
N PHE A 137 7.18 3.77 -2.11
CA PHE A 137 8.16 3.76 -3.20
C PHE A 137 7.63 4.43 -4.46
N ILE A 138 8.56 4.78 -5.36
CA ILE A 138 8.28 5.22 -6.73
C ILE A 138 8.97 4.22 -7.66
N THR A 139 8.29 3.81 -8.73
CA THR A 139 8.87 2.96 -9.78
C THR A 139 9.80 3.78 -10.68
N GLU A 140 10.70 3.13 -11.41
CA GLU A 140 11.54 3.82 -12.41
C GLU A 140 10.67 4.51 -13.48
N GLU A 141 9.61 3.85 -13.94
CA GLU A 141 8.62 4.39 -14.91
C GLU A 141 7.78 5.56 -14.35
N GLY A 142 7.70 5.66 -13.03
CA GLY A 142 6.95 6.70 -12.34
C GLY A 142 7.80 7.87 -11.88
N TRP A 143 9.13 7.78 -12.00
CA TRP A 143 10.04 8.80 -11.49
C TRP A 143 10.18 9.99 -12.44
N SER A 144 10.30 11.18 -11.85
CA SER A 144 10.68 12.42 -12.52
C SER A 144 11.51 13.26 -11.57
N GLU A 145 12.45 14.04 -12.10
CA GLU A 145 13.24 14.98 -11.31
C GLU A 145 12.33 16.03 -10.66
N GLU A 146 11.43 16.61 -11.46
CA GLU A 146 10.37 17.50 -11.02
C GLU A 146 9.01 16.84 -11.22
N GLY A 147 8.22 16.76 -10.15
CA GLY A 147 6.90 16.16 -10.21
C GLY A 147 6.09 16.41 -8.95
N VAL A 148 5.15 15.49 -8.71
CA VAL A 148 4.23 15.53 -7.58
C VAL A 148 4.58 14.49 -6.54
N ARG A 149 3.96 14.61 -5.37
CA ARG A 149 3.98 13.63 -4.31
C ARG A 149 2.64 12.90 -4.29
N PHE A 150 2.67 11.59 -4.41
CA PHE A 150 1.52 10.74 -4.18
C PHE A 150 1.36 10.48 -2.67
N GLU A 151 0.45 11.20 -2.04
CA GLU A 151 0.23 11.19 -0.60
C GLU A 151 -1.03 10.40 -0.22
N TRP A 152 -0.94 9.65 0.88
CA TRP A 152 -2.07 8.96 1.48
C TRP A 152 -2.36 9.54 2.87
N GLN A 153 -3.51 10.20 3.01
CA GLN A 153 -4.05 10.66 4.28
C GLN A 153 -5.05 9.62 4.78
N LYS A 154 -4.71 8.93 5.88
CA LYS A 154 -5.61 7.99 6.56
C LYS A 154 -6.73 8.73 7.28
N ALA A 155 -7.88 8.07 7.43
CA ALA A 155 -9.00 8.58 8.21
C ALA A 155 -8.72 8.53 9.72
#